data_AF-A0A6M3LDH3-F1
#
_entry.id   AF-A0A6M3LDH3-F1
#
_cell.length_a   1.000
_cell.length_b   1.000
_cell.length_c   1.000
_cell.angle_alpha   90.00
_cell.angle_beta   90.00
_cell.angle_gamma   90.00
#
_symmetry.space_group_name_H-M   'P 1'
#
loop_
_entity.id
_entity.type
_entity.pdbx_description
1 polymer ?
#
loop_
_entity_poly.entity_id
_entity_poly.type
_entity_poly.pdbx_seq_one_letter_code
_entity_poly.pdbx_strand_id
1 'polypeptide(L)' 'MASRSTRNKVRFQAVSALADLRRAEIHLTQLASLADERSDYINSSLPELIASLSFVIGALDKFQEGL' A
#
# COMPACT_ATOMS: atom_id res chain seq x y z
N MET A 1 -24.55 -13.33 -16.54
CA MET A 1 -24.55 -13.15 -15.07
C MET A 1 -23.19 -13.44 -14.41
N ALA A 2 -22.36 -14.38 -14.91
CA ALA A 2 -21.07 -14.73 -14.30
C ALA A 2 -20.02 -13.57 -14.25
N SER A 3 -19.88 -12.78 -15.33
CA SER A 3 -18.87 -11.71 -15.40
C SER A 3 -19.05 -10.60 -14.36
N ARG A 4 -20.31 -10.22 -14.06
CA ARG A 4 -20.64 -9.21 -13.05
C ARG A 4 -20.31 -9.69 -11.63
N SER A 5 -20.46 -10.99 -11.37
CA SER A 5 -20.05 -11.61 -10.10
C SER A 5 -18.53 -11.64 -9.95
N THR A 6 -17.79 -12.00 -11.01
CA THR A 6 -16.33 -12.00 -11.00
C THR A 6 -15.76 -10.60 -10.79
N ARG A 7 -16.28 -9.60 -11.53
CA ARG A 7 -15.81 -8.20 -11.40
C ARG A 7 -16.01 -7.64 -9.99
N ASN A 8 -17.14 -7.94 -9.37
CA ASN A 8 -17.42 -7.53 -7.99
C ASN A 8 -16.49 -8.22 -6.98
N LYS A 9 -16.19 -9.51 -7.16
CA LYS A 9 -15.23 -10.23 -6.30
C LYS A 9 -13.83 -9.63 -6.42
N VAL A 10 -13.37 -9.34 -7.64
CA VAL A 10 -12.06 -8.72 -7.86
C VAL A 10 -12.02 -7.32 -7.25
N ARG A 11 -13.07 -6.49 -7.45
CA ARG A 11 -13.15 -5.16 -6.84
C ARG A 11 -13.11 -5.24 -5.32
N PHE A 12 -13.84 -6.18 -4.71
CA PHE A 12 -13.81 -6.39 -3.27
C PHE A 12 -12.40 -6.71 -2.76
N GLN A 13 -11.69 -7.63 -3.42
CA GLN A 13 -10.32 -7.97 -3.06
C GLN A 13 -9.35 -6.80 -3.26
N ALA A 14 -9.52 -6.00 -4.32
CA ALA A 14 -8.71 -4.80 -4.54
C ALA A 14 -8.90 -3.75 -3.42
N VAL A 15 -10.15 -3.52 -2.98
CA VAL A 15 -10.46 -2.63 -1.86
C VAL A 15 -9.83 -3.13 -0.56
N SER A 16 -9.93 -4.43 -0.27
CA SER A 16 -9.30 -5.04 0.91
C SER A 16 -7.79 -4.89 0.89
N ALA A 17 -7.15 -5.20 -0.24
CA ALA A 17 -5.71 -5.05 -0.40
C ALA A 17 -5.27 -3.58 -0.26
N LEU A 18 -6.01 -2.63 -0.81
CA LEU A 18 -5.71 -1.20 -0.66
C LEU A 18 -5.76 -0.76 0.81
N ALA A 19 -6.73 -1.25 1.58
CA ALA A 19 -6.81 -0.96 3.01
C ALA A 19 -5.62 -1.56 3.79
N ASP A 20 -5.18 -2.76 3.45
CA ASP A 20 -4.01 -3.40 4.05
C ASP A 20 -2.72 -2.63 3.74
N LEU A 21 -2.53 -2.21 2.49
CA LEU A 21 -1.35 -1.45 2.08
C LEU A 21 -1.29 -0.07 2.75
N ARG A 22 -2.43 0.64 2.86
CA ARG A 22 -2.49 1.92 3.58
C ARG A 22 -2.16 1.75 5.07
N ARG A 23 -2.58 0.65 5.70
CA ARG A 23 -2.18 0.33 7.08
C ARG A 23 -0.67 0.07 7.19
N ALA A 24 -0.09 -0.68 6.24
CA ALA A 24 1.34 -0.93 6.21
C ALA A 24 2.15 0.38 6.04
N GLU A 25 1.69 1.32 5.20
CA GLU A 25 2.34 2.62 4.98
C GLU A 25 2.40 3.45 6.28
N ILE A 26 1.30 3.45 7.05
CA ILE A 26 1.26 4.09 8.37
C ILE A 26 2.30 3.46 9.31
N HIS A 27 2.40 2.13 9.36
CA HIS A 27 3.37 1.45 10.21
C HIS A 27 4.81 1.73 9.81
N LEU A 28 5.12 1.74 8.51
CA LEU A 28 6.47 2.08 8.02
C LEU A 28 6.84 3.53 8.33
N THR A 29 5.88 4.45 8.21
CA THR A 29 6.08 5.86 8.56
C THR A 29 6.35 6.02 10.06
N GLN A 30 5.62 5.30 10.91
CA GLN A 30 5.85 5.27 12.36
C GLN A 30 7.23 4.70 12.70
N LEU A 31 7.68 3.63 12.02
CA LEU A 31 9.03 3.10 12.18
C LEU A 31 10.10 4.14 11.84
N ALA A 32 9.88 4.93 10.78
CA ALA A 32 10.81 6.00 10.42
C ALA A 32 10.86 7.10 11.49
N SER A 33 9.71 7.45 12.08
CA SER A 33 9.67 8.40 13.20
C SER A 33 10.36 7.89 14.47
N LEU A 34 10.32 6.58 14.72
CA LEU A 34 10.99 5.97 15.87
C LEU A 34 12.52 5.85 15.69
N ALA A 35 12.99 5.85 14.43
CA ALA A 35 14.40 5.71 14.13
C ALA A 35 15.23 6.90 14.61
N ASP A 36 14.64 8.10 14.73
CA ASP A 36 15.21 9.30 15.38
C ASP A 36 16.69 9.56 15.00
N GLU A 37 17.02 9.37 13.72
CA GLU A 37 18.37 9.46 13.15
C GLU A 37 19.42 8.48 13.73
N ARG A 38 19.02 7.53 14.60
CA ARG A 38 19.93 6.63 15.33
C ARG A 38 20.48 5.48 14.50
N SER A 39 20.01 5.31 13.26
CA SER A 39 20.45 4.24 12.37
C SER A 39 20.43 4.67 10.91
N ASP A 40 21.62 4.84 10.33
CA ASP A 40 21.81 5.17 8.91
C ASP A 40 21.14 4.16 7.98
N TYR A 41 21.16 2.89 8.36
CA TYR A 41 20.49 1.83 7.60
C TYR A 41 18.96 2.03 7.57
N ILE A 42 18.36 2.38 8.70
CA ILE A 42 16.91 2.61 8.77
C ILE A 42 16.54 3.90 8.03
N ASN A 43 17.33 4.95 8.20
CA ASN A 43 17.12 6.26 7.56
C ASN A 43 17.25 6.20 6.03
N SER A 44 18.06 5.27 5.50
CA SER A 44 18.19 5.05 4.05
C SER A 44 17.15 4.07 3.50
N SER A 45 16.84 2.99 4.24
CA SER A 45 15.99 1.91 3.72
C SER A 45 14.49 2.20 3.83
N LEU A 46 14.02 2.82 4.92
CA LEU A 46 12.58 3.05 5.12
C LEU A 46 11.96 4.00 4.08
N PRO A 47 12.62 5.10 3.68
CA PRO A 47 12.08 5.95 2.62
C PRO A 47 11.85 5.21 1.30
N GLU A 48 12.76 4.30 0.92
CA GLU A 48 12.61 3.49 -0.30
C GLU A 48 11.43 2.52 -0.21
N LEU A 49 11.24 1.89 0.95
CA LEU A 49 10.10 1.01 1.20
C LEU A 49 8.76 1.76 1.19
N ILE A 50 8.71 2.93 1.82
CA ILE A 50 7.52 3.79 1.83
C ILE A 50 7.19 4.24 0.41
N ALA A 51 8.16 4.75 -0.35
CA ALA A 51 7.95 5.20 -1.72
C ALA A 51 7.47 4.06 -2.64
N SER A 52 8.05 2.86 -2.50
CA SER A 52 7.61 1.66 -3.23
C SER A 52 6.18 1.29 -2.89
N LEU A 53 5.80 1.37 -1.62
CA LEU A 53 4.45 1.07 -1.16
C LEU A 53 3.44 2.11 -1.66
N SER A 54 3.76 3.40 -1.61
CA SER A 54 2.92 4.47 -2.15
C SER A 54 2.70 4.30 -3.66
N PHE A 55 3.72 3.87 -4.41
CA PHE A 55 3.57 3.52 -5.82
C PHE A 55 2.57 2.38 -6.04
N VAL A 56 2.67 1.29 -5.28
CA VAL A 56 1.75 0.15 -5.36
C VAL A 56 0.32 0.56 -5.00
N ILE A 57 0.15 1.36 -3.94
CA ILE A 57 -1.15 1.93 -3.54
C ILE A 57 -1.75 2.71 -4.72
N GLY A 58 -1.00 3.62 -5.33
CA GLY A 58 -1.47 4.41 -6.46
C GLY A 58 -1.81 3.57 -7.70
N ALA A 59 -1.05 2.50 -7.98
CA ALA A 59 -1.35 1.57 -9.06
C ALA A 59 -2.63 0.77 -8.79
N LEU A 60 -2.84 0.33 -7.55
CA LEU A 60 -4.00 -0.45 -7.15
C LEU A 60 -5.29 0.39 -7.08
N ASP A 61 -5.20 1.66 -6.67
CA ASP A 61 -6.32 2.61 -6.66
C ASP A 61 -6.84 2.82 -8.09
N LYS A 62 -5.95 3.10 -9.05
CA LYS A 62 -6.29 3.22 -10.48
C LYS A 62 -6.88 1.93 -11.06
N PHE A 63 -6.34 0.77 -10.68
CA PHE A 63 -6.87 -0.52 -11.10
C PHE A 63 -8.31 -0.72 -10.59
N GLN A 64 -8.59 -0.37 -9.33
CA GLN A 64 -9.91 -0.46 -8.73
C GLN A 64 -10.92 0.47 -9.43
N GLU A 65 -10.53 1.69 -9.80
CA GLU A 65 -11.38 2.64 -10.54
C GLU A 65 -11.79 2.13 -11.93
N GLY A 66 -10.92 1.34 -12.58
CA GLY A 66 -11.20 0.71 -13.88
C GLY A 66 -12.10 -0.53 -13.82
N LEU A 67 -12.33 -1.09 -12.63
CA LEU A 67 -13.24 -2.22 -12.39
C LEU A 67 -14.64 -1.74 -12.09
#